data_AF-A0A2X3E7C2-F1
#
_entry.id   AF-A0A2X3E7C2-F1
#
_cell.length_a   1.000
_cell.length_b   1.000
_cell.length_c   1.000
_cell.angle_alpha   90.00
_cell.angle_beta   90.00
_cell.angle_gamma   90.00
#
_symmetry.space_group_name_H-M   'P 1'
#
loop_
_entity.id
_entity.type
_entity.pdbx_description
1 polymer ?
#
loop_
_entity_poly.entity_id
_entity_poly.type
_entity_poly.pdbx_seq_one_letter_code
_entity_poly.pdbx_strand_id
1 'polypeptide(L)'
;MEKHRYRQAGYVTGIEPGTSYAYPVTIERKQKRVKQLQPGASAQFDLTYTLLHDSAQVAAVEQKIAKIQGDNKVAENETPIAKE
;
A
#
# COMPACT_ATOMS: atom_id res chain seq x y z
N MET A 1 4.84 29.32 30.73
CA MET A 1 5.05 29.62 29.29
C MET A 1 5.22 28.29 28.56
N GLU A 2 4.13 27.61 28.25
CA GLU A 2 4.16 26.30 27.59
C GLU A 2 4.04 26.53 26.08
N LYS A 3 5.08 26.17 25.33
CA LYS A 3 5.11 26.32 23.87
C LYS A 3 4.17 25.29 23.24
N HIS A 4 2.97 25.72 22.86
CA HIS A 4 2.12 24.95 21.95
C HIS A 4 2.82 24.78 20.60
N ARG A 5 3.49 23.63 20.41
CA ARG A 5 3.93 23.18 19.08
C ARG A 5 2.70 22.68 18.32
N TYR A 6 2.12 23.54 17.48
CA TYR A 6 1.24 23.07 16.42
C TYR A 6 2.07 22.19 15.48
N ARG A 7 1.86 20.87 15.52
CA ARG A 7 2.31 19.96 14.46
C ARG A 7 1.43 20.25 13.25
N GLN A 8 1.99 20.87 12.21
CA GLN A 8 1.32 20.94 10.92
C GLN A 8 1.17 19.51 10.38
N ALA A 9 -0.06 19.10 10.09
CA ALA A 9 -0.32 17.89 9.33
C ALA A 9 0.10 18.13 7.88
N GLY A 10 0.92 17.25 7.30
CA GLY A 10 1.35 17.36 5.91
C GLY A 10 0.23 17.04 4.92
N TYR A 11 0.15 17.75 3.79
CA TYR A 11 -0.75 17.43 2.68
C TYR A 11 -0.07 16.39 1.77
N VAL A 12 -0.26 15.12 2.11
CA VAL A 12 0.43 13.98 1.48
C VAL A 12 -0.52 12.78 1.38
N THR A 13 -0.36 11.98 0.33
CA THR A 13 -1.02 10.67 0.17
C THR A 13 0.03 9.58 -0.07
N GLY A 14 -0.20 8.40 0.51
CA GLY A 14 0.67 7.23 0.35
C GLY A 14 0.02 6.15 -0.51
N ILE A 15 0.79 5.56 -1.42
CA ILE A 15 0.47 4.27 -2.06
C ILE A 15 1.61 3.34 -1.64
N GLU A 16 1.32 2.38 -0.76
CA GLU A 16 2.34 1.70 0.05
C GLU A 16 2.40 0.19 -0.26
N PRO A 17 2.98 -0.22 -1.40
CA PRO A 17 3.18 -1.63 -1.68
C PRO A 17 4.17 -2.24 -0.67
N GLY A 18 3.77 -3.35 -0.06
CA GLY A 18 4.59 -4.05 0.95
C GLY A 18 4.15 -5.49 1.13
N THR A 19 4.90 -6.24 1.94
CA THR A 19 4.57 -7.64 2.27
C THR A 19 3.55 -7.75 3.42
N SER A 20 3.22 -6.63 4.06
CA SER A 20 2.45 -6.52 5.30
C SER A 20 1.67 -5.20 5.29
N TYR A 21 0.59 -5.13 6.08
CA TYR A 21 -0.14 -3.89 6.32
C TYR A 21 0.53 -3.09 7.46
N ALA A 22 0.11 -1.84 7.64
CA ALA A 22 0.63 -0.94 8.68
C ALA A 22 0.18 -1.28 10.13
N TYR A 23 -0.06 -2.56 10.43
CA TYR A 23 -0.32 -3.00 11.80
C TYR A 23 0.98 -3.39 12.53
N PRO A 24 0.99 -3.38 13.87
CA PRO A 24 2.10 -3.91 14.65
C PRO A 24 2.50 -5.34 14.26
N VAL A 25 3.79 -5.66 14.38
CA VAL A 25 4.34 -6.98 13.98
C VAL A 25 3.67 -8.17 14.68
N THR A 26 3.09 -7.97 15.87
CA THR A 26 2.32 -8.99 16.60
C THR A 26 1.07 -9.41 15.82
N ILE A 27 0.35 -8.44 15.23
CA ILE A 27 -0.80 -8.70 14.34
C ILE A 27 -0.32 -9.34 13.05
N GLU A 28 0.71 -8.79 12.40
CA GLU A 28 1.21 -9.32 11.13
C GLU A 28 1.70 -10.77 11.26
N ARG A 29 2.32 -11.13 12.39
CA ARG A 29 2.69 -12.53 12.72
C ARG A 29 1.46 -13.40 12.94
N LYS A 30 0.49 -12.94 13.75
CA LYS A 30 -0.77 -13.68 14.01
C LYS A 30 -1.55 -13.94 12.72
N GLN A 31 -1.53 -12.98 11.80
CA GLN A 31 -2.18 -13.06 10.49
C GLN A 31 -1.26 -13.60 9.38
N LYS A 32 -0.08 -14.13 9.74
CA LYS A 32 0.83 -14.88 8.86
C LYS A 32 1.34 -14.09 7.65
N ARG A 33 1.43 -12.75 7.75
CA ARG A 33 1.97 -11.89 6.67
C ARG A 33 3.49 -11.72 6.74
N VAL A 34 4.09 -11.84 7.94
CA VAL A 34 5.55 -11.76 8.10
C VAL A 34 6.24 -12.90 7.34
N LYS A 35 7.04 -12.55 6.33
CA LYS A 35 7.78 -13.50 5.49
C LYS A 35 9.05 -13.99 6.20
N GLN A 36 9.45 -15.21 5.88
CA GLN A 36 10.69 -15.83 6.35
C GLN A 36 11.61 -15.99 5.15
N LEU A 37 12.89 -15.66 5.33
CA LEU A 37 13.93 -15.87 4.32
C LEU A 37 14.92 -16.89 4.90
N GLN A 38 15.16 -17.97 4.16
CA GLN A 38 16.05 -19.04 4.60
C GLN A 38 17.52 -18.61 4.53
N PRO A 39 18.43 -19.27 5.27
CA PRO A 39 19.86 -19.02 5.14
C PRO A 39 20.33 -19.18 3.69
N GLY A 40 21.04 -18.17 3.17
CA GLY A 40 21.53 -18.14 1.78
C GLY A 40 20.49 -17.79 0.71
N ALA A 41 19.22 -17.55 1.08
CA ALA A 41 18.19 -17.15 0.13
C ALA A 41 18.14 -15.63 -0.08
N SER A 42 17.59 -15.23 -1.23
CA SER A 42 17.35 -13.83 -1.60
C SER A 42 15.88 -13.62 -1.96
N ALA A 43 15.36 -12.42 -1.73
CA ALA A 43 14.07 -11.97 -2.21
C ALA A 43 14.25 -10.74 -3.11
N GLN A 44 13.48 -10.64 -4.18
CA GLN A 44 13.54 -9.56 -5.16
C GLN A 44 12.25 -8.74 -5.11
N PHE A 45 12.39 -7.42 -5.31
CA PHE A 45 11.29 -6.48 -5.38
C PHE A 45 11.55 -5.52 -6.54
N ASP A 46 10.74 -5.63 -7.60
CA ASP A 46 10.86 -4.80 -8.78
C ASP A 46 9.68 -3.84 -8.87
N LEU A 47 9.96 -2.54 -8.87
CA LEU A 47 8.95 -1.49 -8.95
C LEU A 47 9.32 -0.47 -10.03
N THR A 48 8.32 0.11 -10.67
CA THR A 48 8.47 1.20 -11.63
C THR A 48 7.58 2.36 -11.21
N TYR A 49 8.16 3.54 -11.13
CA TYR A 49 7.44 4.80 -10.89
C TYR A 49 7.41 5.61 -12.17
N THR A 50 6.25 6.20 -12.46
CA THR A 50 6.03 6.99 -13.68
C THR A 50 5.30 8.26 -13.31
N LEU A 51 5.86 9.42 -13.67
CA LEU A 51 5.16 10.70 -13.61
C LEU A 51 4.24 10.80 -14.82
N LEU A 52 2.94 10.71 -14.59
CA LEU A 52 1.94 10.94 -15.63
C LEU A 52 1.69 12.44 -15.73
N HIS A 53 2.14 13.05 -16.81
CA HIS A 53 2.16 14.51 -16.93
C HIS A 53 1.13 15.07 -17.92
N ASP A 54 0.30 14.21 -18.52
CA ASP A 54 -0.78 14.60 -19.41
C ASP A 54 -1.98 13.64 -19.30
N SER A 55 -3.11 14.07 -19.85
CA SER A 55 -4.37 13.31 -19.77
C SER A 55 -4.33 12.01 -20.57
N ALA A 56 -3.55 11.92 -21.65
CA ALA A 56 -3.45 10.70 -22.44
C ALA A 56 -2.70 9.60 -21.68
N GLN A 57 -1.66 9.96 -20.93
CA GLN A 57 -0.93 9.08 -20.03
C GLN A 57 -1.81 8.56 -18.89
N VAL A 58 -2.62 9.44 -18.29
CA VAL A 58 -3.61 9.05 -17.27
C VAL A 58 -4.60 8.04 -17.87
N ALA A 59 -5.20 8.36 -19.02
CA ALA A 59 -6.17 7.48 -19.67
C ALA A 59 -5.58 6.10 -20.04
N ALA A 60 -4.33 6.06 -20.50
CA ALA A 60 -3.65 4.81 -20.82
C ALA A 60 -3.44 3.93 -19.57
N VAL A 61 -3.07 4.54 -18.43
CA VAL A 61 -2.93 3.81 -17.17
C VAL A 61 -4.28 3.33 -16.65
N GLU A 62 -5.32 4.17 -16.72
CA GLU A 62 -6.70 3.77 -16.38
C GLU A 62 -7.18 2.57 -17.21
N GLN A 63 -6.95 2.57 -18.52
CA GLN A 63 -7.28 1.44 -19.40
C GLN A 63 -6.52 0.17 -19.02
N LYS A 64 -5.23 0.29 -18.67
CA LYS A 64 -4.43 -0.84 -18.19
C LYS A 64 -4.99 -1.41 -16.88
N ILE A 65 -5.36 -0.55 -15.93
CA ILE A 65 -6.01 -0.94 -14.67
C ILE A 65 -7.35 -1.61 -14.94
N ALA A 66 -8.20 -1.03 -15.79
CA ALA A 66 -9.51 -1.57 -16.14
C ALA A 66 -9.38 -2.98 -16.77
N LYS A 67 -8.38 -3.20 -17.63
CA LYS A 67 -8.10 -4.52 -18.20
C LYS A 67 -7.67 -5.54 -17.15
N ILE A 68 -6.89 -5.13 -16.13
CA ILE A 68 -6.51 -6.01 -15.01
C ILE A 68 -7.74 -6.35 -14.15
N GLN A 69 -8.59 -5.36 -13.87
CA GLN A 69 -9.81 -5.55 -13.10
C GLN A 69 -10.76 -6.56 -13.77
N GLY A 70 -10.99 -6.41 -15.09
CA GLY A 70 -11.94 -7.24 -15.83
C GLY A 70 -13.32 -7.22 -15.19
N ASP A 71 -13.94 -8.40 -15.08
CA ASP A 71 -15.27 -8.56 -14.48
C ASP A 71 -15.24 -8.83 -12.96
N ASN A 72 -14.06 -8.74 -12.33
CA ASN A 72 -13.94 -8.95 -10.89
C ASN A 72 -14.69 -7.83 -10.15
N LYS A 73 -15.64 -8.18 -9.29
CA LYS A 73 -16.34 -7.20 -8.47
C LYS A 73 -15.47 -6.80 -7.27
N VAL A 74 -15.42 -5.50 -6.98
CA VAL A 74 -14.78 -4.98 -5.77
C VAL A 74 -15.67 -5.32 -4.57
N ALA A 75 -15.10 -5.95 -3.54
CA ALA A 75 -15.79 -6.24 -2.30
C ALA A 75 -15.37 -5.19 -1.25
N GLU A 76 -16.31 -4.34 -0.86
CA GLU A 76 -16.12 -3.35 0.19
C GLU A 76 -16.55 -3.97 1.53
N ASN A 77 -15.60 -4.19 2.43
CA ASN A 77 -15.85 -4.78 3.75
C ASN A 77 -15.70 -3.72 4.82
N GLU A 78 -16.77 -3.41 5.54
CA GLU A 78 -16.77 -2.37 6.58
C GLU A 78 -16.00 -2.77 7.85
N THR A 79 -15.74 -4.07 8.03
CA THR A 79 -15.07 -4.59 9.23
C THR A 79 -13.55 -4.52 9.07
N PRO A 80 -12.82 -3.85 10.00
CA PRO A 80 -11.36 -3.88 10.00
C PRO A 80 -10.81 -5.29 10.11
N ILE A 81 -9.74 -5.59 9.39
CA ILE A 81 -9.13 -6.93 9.39
C ILE A 81 -8.42 -7.27 10.72
N ALA A 82 -8.12 -6.26 11.54
CA ALA A 82 -7.51 -6.38 12.86
C ALA A 82 -7.83 -5.15 13.73
N LYS A 83 -7.66 -5.31 15.04
CA LYS A 83 -7.62 -4.22 16.02
C LYS A 83 -6.26 -4.26 16.71
N GLU A 84 -5.53 -3.14 16.63
CA GLU A 84 -4.23 -2.94 17.30
C GLU A 84 -4.30 -2.74 18.81
#